data_AF-A0A3D4AWN1-F1
#
_entry.id   AF-A0A3D4AWN1-F1
#
_cell.length_a   1.000
_cell.length_b   1.000
_cell.length_c   1.000
_cell.angle_alpha   90.00
_cell.angle_beta   90.00
_cell.angle_gamma   90.00
#
_symmetry.space_group_name_H-M   'P 1'
#
loop_
_entity.id
_entity.type
_entity.pdbx_description
1 polymer ?
#
loop_
_entity_poly.entity_id
_entity_poly.type
_entity_poly.pdbx_seq_one_letter_code
_entity_poly.pdbx_strand_id
1 'polypeptide(L)'
;MKYQQIQDFIYKEARLLDDRKWDEWLACYHKDVTYWMPSWDDDDELISDPQKEVSLIYYPNKTGLEDRVYRIKTERSGASMPEARTTHQCTNIEILATSSTSISLRFNFHTLSHRYRETSEFFGTQYYTIDITGEQPLIKEKRIILNNDYINQVLDVYHV
;
A
#
# COMPACT_ATOMS: atom_id res chain seq x y z
N MET A 1 -16.33 -4.71 13.48
CA MET A 1 -15.29 -5.68 13.08
C MET A 1 -14.35 -5.92 14.27
N LYS A 2 -14.03 -7.17 14.61
CA LYS A 2 -13.12 -7.52 15.73
C LYS A 2 -11.65 -7.46 15.29
N TYR A 3 -10.71 -7.38 16.24
CA TYR A 3 -9.27 -7.33 15.97
C TYR A 3 -8.78 -8.42 15.00
N GLN A 4 -9.15 -9.69 15.23
CA GLN A 4 -8.74 -10.79 14.34
C GLN A 4 -9.20 -10.57 12.90
N GLN A 5 -10.42 -10.07 12.70
CA GLN A 5 -10.94 -9.82 11.35
C GLN A 5 -10.16 -8.69 10.66
N ILE A 6 -9.72 -7.69 11.42
CA ILE A 6 -8.88 -6.58 10.91
C ILE A 6 -7.53 -7.13 10.48
N GLN A 7 -6.90 -7.93 11.35
CA GLN A 7 -5.65 -8.61 11.05
C GLN A 7 -5.76 -9.49 9.80
N ASP A 8 -6.80 -10.32 9.70
CA ASP A 8 -7.07 -11.17 8.54
C ASP A 8 -7.26 -10.34 7.26
N PHE A 9 -7.89 -9.18 7.35
CA PHE A 9 -8.07 -8.26 6.23
C PHE A 9 -6.75 -7.67 5.76
N ILE A 10 -5.90 -7.19 6.66
CA ILE A 10 -4.56 -6.66 6.33
C ILE A 10 -3.70 -7.76 5.69
N TYR A 11 -3.72 -8.97 6.26
CA TYR A 11 -2.96 -10.10 5.70
C TYR A 11 -3.50 -10.55 4.35
N LYS A 12 -4.82 -10.51 4.14
CA LYS A 12 -5.42 -10.77 2.84
C LYS A 12 -4.94 -9.73 1.82
N GLU A 13 -4.99 -8.45 2.13
CA GLU A 13 -4.59 -7.38 1.20
C GLU A 13 -3.13 -7.52 0.78
N ALA A 14 -2.22 -7.67 1.76
CA ALA A 14 -0.80 -7.89 1.52
C ALA A 14 -0.52 -9.18 0.70
N ARG A 15 -1.17 -10.29 1.05
CA ARG A 15 -1.02 -11.56 0.31
C ARG A 15 -1.48 -11.45 -1.14
N LEU A 16 -2.51 -10.65 -1.45
CA LEU A 16 -2.95 -10.45 -2.82
C LEU A 16 -1.88 -9.74 -3.68
N LEU A 17 -1.07 -8.86 -3.10
CA LEU A 17 0.10 -8.28 -3.77
C LEU A 17 1.16 -9.34 -4.04
N ASP A 18 1.53 -10.12 -3.01
CA ASP A 18 2.54 -11.18 -3.12
C ASP A 18 2.16 -12.26 -4.15
N ASP A 19 0.88 -12.63 -4.19
CA ASP A 19 0.31 -13.59 -5.14
C ASP A 19 -0.02 -12.95 -6.51
N ARG A 20 0.21 -11.64 -6.67
CA ARG A 20 -0.05 -10.86 -7.90
C ARG A 20 -1.51 -10.92 -8.36
N LYS A 21 -2.44 -11.00 -7.41
CA LYS A 21 -3.89 -11.03 -7.56
C LYS A 21 -4.45 -9.61 -7.61
N TRP A 22 -4.14 -8.93 -8.70
CA TRP A 22 -4.33 -7.49 -8.82
C TRP A 22 -5.78 -7.02 -8.78
N ASP A 23 -6.68 -7.76 -9.42
CA ASP A 23 -8.10 -7.38 -9.49
C ASP A 23 -8.76 -7.60 -8.12
N GLU A 24 -8.40 -8.69 -7.44
CA GLU A 24 -8.84 -8.94 -6.07
C GLU A 24 -8.22 -7.95 -5.08
N TRP A 25 -6.98 -7.53 -5.30
CA TRP A 25 -6.32 -6.49 -4.52
C TRP A 25 -7.04 -5.15 -4.67
N LEU A 26 -7.34 -4.72 -5.90
CA LEU A 26 -8.14 -3.52 -6.17
C LEU A 26 -9.53 -3.62 -5.51
N ALA A 27 -10.13 -4.80 -5.41
CA ALA A 27 -11.41 -4.99 -4.73
C ALA A 27 -11.35 -4.72 -3.22
N CYS A 28 -10.18 -4.64 -2.60
CA CYS A 28 -10.01 -4.24 -1.19
C CYS A 28 -10.12 -2.71 -0.99
N TYR A 29 -10.16 -1.92 -2.06
CA TYR A 29 -10.14 -0.46 -2.02
C TYR A 29 -11.49 0.14 -2.41
N HIS A 30 -11.93 1.11 -1.61
CA HIS A 30 -13.11 1.93 -1.87
C HIS A 30 -12.90 2.77 -3.15
N LYS A 31 -13.97 3.08 -3.89
CA LYS A 31 -13.89 3.88 -5.13
C LYS A 31 -13.26 5.27 -4.89
N ASP A 32 -13.55 5.85 -3.74
CA ASP A 32 -13.08 7.19 -3.33
C ASP A 32 -11.83 7.08 -2.43
N VAL A 33 -10.99 6.06 -2.61
CA VAL A 33 -9.80 5.87 -1.77
C VAL A 33 -8.74 6.93 -2.02
N THR A 34 -8.23 7.55 -0.96
CA THR A 34 -6.97 8.30 -1.05
C THR A 34 -5.80 7.36 -0.79
N TYR A 35 -4.90 7.21 -1.76
CA TYR A 35 -3.68 6.43 -1.62
C TYR A 35 -2.48 7.38 -1.68
N TRP A 36 -1.72 7.48 -0.60
CA TRP A 36 -0.69 8.49 -0.48
C TRP A 36 0.57 7.96 0.22
N MET A 37 1.71 8.24 -0.39
CA MET A 37 3.03 8.02 0.18
C MET A 37 3.81 9.34 0.04
N PRO A 38 3.86 10.16 1.10
CA PRO A 38 4.67 11.37 1.12
C PRO A 38 6.17 11.07 0.95
N SER A 39 6.92 12.02 0.42
CA SER A 39 8.37 12.04 0.56
C SER A 39 8.78 12.70 1.88
N TRP A 40 10.02 12.50 2.26
CA TRP A 40 10.70 13.35 3.24
C TRP A 40 11.29 14.56 2.52
N ASP A 41 11.36 15.69 3.20
CA ASP A 41 12.05 16.89 2.73
C ASP A 41 13.49 16.97 3.26
N ASP A 42 14.18 18.07 2.93
CA ASP A 42 15.59 18.27 3.30
C ASP A 42 15.80 18.46 4.82
N ASP A 43 14.72 18.70 5.58
CA ASP A 43 14.73 18.90 7.03
C ASP A 43 14.28 17.64 7.81
N ASP A 44 14.22 16.48 7.14
CA ASP A 44 13.71 15.21 7.69
C ASP A 44 12.25 15.32 8.18
N GLU A 45 11.44 16.19 7.56
CA GLU A 45 10.00 16.28 7.80
C GLU A 45 9.20 15.64 6.66
N LEU A 46 8.04 15.08 6.99
CA LEU A 46 7.13 14.56 5.96
C LEU A 46 6.34 15.72 5.35
N ILE A 47 6.27 15.73 4.03
CA ILE A 47 5.41 16.68 3.32
C ILE A 47 3.96 16.55 3.80
N SER A 48 3.26 17.68 3.82
CA SER A 48 1.93 17.80 4.43
C SER A 48 0.80 17.94 3.42
N ASP A 49 1.11 18.42 2.20
CA ASP A 49 0.13 18.68 1.15
C ASP A 49 0.54 18.03 -0.19
N PRO A 50 -0.07 16.90 -0.57
CA PRO A 50 0.24 16.22 -1.83
C PRO A 50 -0.12 17.02 -3.09
N GLN A 51 -0.85 18.13 -2.98
CA GLN A 51 -1.15 19.01 -4.11
C GLN A 51 -0.14 20.13 -4.30
N LYS A 52 0.67 20.44 -3.28
CA LYS A 52 1.69 21.50 -3.32
C LYS A 52 3.11 20.94 -3.31
N GLU A 53 3.27 19.74 -2.78
CA GLU A 53 4.56 19.13 -2.50
C GLU A 53 4.68 17.78 -3.23
N VAL A 54 5.90 17.37 -3.55
CA VAL A 54 6.15 16.16 -4.35
C VAL A 54 5.96 14.92 -3.48
N SER A 55 4.98 14.08 -3.82
CA SER A 55 4.81 12.77 -3.18
C SER A 55 5.56 11.67 -3.93
N LEU A 56 5.97 10.61 -3.23
CA LEU A 56 6.46 9.40 -3.88
C LEU A 56 5.35 8.70 -4.67
N ILE A 57 4.16 8.59 -4.08
CA ILE A 57 2.93 8.15 -4.76
C ILE A 57 1.76 8.98 -4.23
N TYR A 58 0.90 9.48 -5.12
CA TYR A 58 -0.37 10.07 -4.72
C TYR A 58 -1.46 9.76 -5.74
N TYR A 59 -2.56 9.18 -5.27
CA TYR A 59 -3.80 8.98 -6.00
C TYR A 59 -4.98 9.51 -5.19
N PRO A 60 -5.77 10.46 -5.72
CA PRO A 60 -6.91 11.04 -5.01
C PRO A 60 -8.15 10.13 -5.00
N ASN A 61 -8.16 9.06 -5.79
CA ASN A 61 -9.23 8.07 -5.88
C ASN A 61 -8.68 6.77 -6.50
N LYS A 62 -9.56 5.75 -6.59
CA LYS A 62 -9.20 4.41 -7.06
C LYS A 62 -8.71 4.35 -8.52
N THR A 63 -9.12 5.28 -9.38
CA THR A 63 -8.74 5.27 -10.80
C THR A 63 -7.22 5.28 -10.98
N GLY A 64 -6.49 6.01 -10.13
CA GLY A 64 -5.03 6.02 -10.17
C GLY A 64 -4.39 4.65 -9.89
N LEU A 65 -4.98 3.87 -8.98
CA LEU A 65 -4.56 2.49 -8.70
C LEU A 65 -4.90 1.55 -9.86
N GLU A 66 -6.08 1.71 -10.45
CA GLU A 66 -6.53 0.92 -11.61
C GLU A 66 -5.60 1.12 -12.81
N ASP A 67 -5.25 2.37 -13.12
CA ASP A 67 -4.30 2.73 -14.18
C ASP A 67 -2.90 2.15 -13.90
N ARG A 68 -2.46 2.19 -12.63
CA ARG A 68 -1.17 1.62 -12.24
C ARG A 68 -1.16 0.10 -12.40
N VAL A 69 -2.22 -0.58 -11.97
CA VAL A 69 -2.39 -2.03 -12.16
C VAL A 69 -2.42 -2.39 -13.65
N TYR A 70 -3.11 -1.61 -14.47
CA TYR A 70 -3.12 -1.80 -15.92
C TYR A 70 -1.70 -1.70 -16.51
N ARG A 71 -0.92 -0.69 -16.09
CA ARG A 71 0.48 -0.54 -16.50
C ARG A 71 1.34 -1.72 -16.05
N ILE A 72 1.19 -2.18 -14.81
CA ILE A 72 1.90 -3.36 -14.30
C ILE A 72 1.58 -4.60 -15.17
N LYS A 73 0.31 -4.83 -15.50
CA LYS A 73 -0.11 -5.96 -16.34
C LYS A 73 0.46 -5.88 -17.76
N THR A 74 0.51 -4.69 -18.35
CA THR A 74 1.01 -4.48 -19.72
C THR A 74 2.53 -4.50 -19.80
N GLU A 75 3.26 -3.91 -18.84
CA GLU A 75 4.71 -4.01 -18.74
C GLU A 75 5.16 -5.48 -18.59
N ARG A 76 4.44 -6.29 -17.81
CA ARG A 76 4.66 -7.74 -17.72
C ARG A 76 4.46 -8.47 -19.05
N SER A 77 3.62 -7.93 -19.93
CA SER A 77 3.38 -8.51 -21.24
C SER A 77 4.54 -8.26 -22.22
N GLY A 78 5.39 -7.26 -21.94
CA GLY A 78 6.53 -6.87 -22.79
C GLY A 78 7.93 -7.03 -22.18
N ALA A 79 8.06 -7.16 -20.85
CA ALA A 79 9.34 -7.18 -20.16
C ALA A 79 9.82 -8.60 -19.80
N SER A 80 11.08 -8.88 -20.13
CA SER A 80 11.81 -10.12 -19.87
C SER A 80 11.82 -10.57 -18.41
N MET A 81 11.60 -11.87 -18.20
CA MET A 81 11.69 -12.60 -16.93
C MET A 81 13.02 -12.37 -16.18
N PRO A 82 13.05 -12.44 -14.83
CA PRO A 82 11.95 -12.79 -13.92
C PRO A 82 11.24 -11.56 -13.32
N GLU A 83 9.96 -11.75 -12.98
CA GLU A 83 9.18 -10.81 -12.17
C GLU A 83 9.69 -10.76 -10.71
N ALA A 84 9.56 -9.61 -10.07
CA ALA A 84 9.91 -9.45 -8.65
C ALA A 84 9.08 -10.40 -7.77
N ARG A 85 9.73 -11.10 -6.84
CA ARG A 85 9.09 -11.91 -5.80
C ARG A 85 9.04 -11.06 -4.55
N THR A 86 7.84 -10.80 -4.02
CA THR A 86 7.65 -9.99 -2.83
C THR A 86 7.21 -10.83 -1.64
N THR A 87 7.47 -10.33 -0.44
CA THR A 87 6.95 -10.88 0.81
C THR A 87 6.68 -9.73 1.75
N HIS A 88 5.40 -9.47 2.03
CA HIS A 88 4.97 -8.44 2.96
C HIS A 88 4.88 -9.00 4.39
N GLN A 89 5.51 -8.30 5.33
CA GLN A 89 5.41 -8.58 6.76
C GLN A 89 4.67 -7.42 7.42
N CYS A 90 3.41 -7.66 7.81
CA CYS A 90 2.59 -6.67 8.51
C CYS A 90 2.59 -6.97 10.01
N THR A 91 3.18 -6.10 10.82
CA THR A 91 3.36 -6.29 12.26
C THR A 91 2.88 -5.09 13.05
N ASN A 92 2.76 -5.23 14.38
CA ASN A 92 2.44 -4.11 15.27
C ASN A 92 1.11 -3.41 14.92
N ILE A 93 0.08 -4.19 14.56
CA ILE A 93 -1.25 -3.65 14.23
C ILE A 93 -1.87 -3.05 15.49
N GLU A 94 -2.15 -1.75 15.42
CA GLU A 94 -2.75 -0.93 16.45
C GLU A 94 -4.02 -0.24 15.92
N ILE A 95 -5.14 -0.41 16.62
CA ILE A 95 -6.39 0.29 16.31
C ILE A 95 -6.34 1.68 16.98
N LEU A 96 -6.41 2.73 16.18
CA LEU A 96 -6.34 4.11 16.64
C LEU A 96 -7.74 4.66 16.99
N ALA A 97 -8.75 4.31 16.20
CA ALA A 97 -10.12 4.73 16.41
C ALA A 97 -11.10 3.71 15.82
N THR A 98 -12.29 3.65 16.39
CA THR A 98 -13.41 2.85 15.88
C THR A 98 -14.69 3.65 15.98
N SER A 99 -15.47 3.66 14.91
CA SER A 99 -16.80 4.24 14.85
C SER A 99 -17.81 3.18 14.40
N SER A 100 -19.08 3.59 14.22
CA SER A 100 -20.10 2.71 13.64
C SER A 100 -19.89 2.42 12.16
N THR A 101 -19.11 3.24 11.45
CA THR A 101 -18.93 3.17 9.99
C THR A 101 -17.49 2.96 9.55
N SER A 102 -16.52 3.20 10.42
CA SER A 102 -15.11 3.15 10.07
C SER A 102 -14.19 2.68 11.19
N ILE A 103 -13.01 2.21 10.80
CA ILE A 103 -11.90 1.88 11.69
C ILE A 103 -10.64 2.54 11.17
N SER A 104 -9.95 3.27 12.04
CA SER A 104 -8.62 3.82 11.76
C SER A 104 -7.58 3.03 12.51
N LEU A 105 -6.49 2.66 11.84
CA LEU A 105 -5.44 1.82 12.39
C LEU A 105 -4.07 2.19 11.83
N ARG A 106 -3.03 1.75 12.52
CA ARG A 106 -1.66 1.76 12.01
C ARG A 106 -1.00 0.41 12.18
N PHE A 107 0.03 0.16 11.39
CA PHE A 107 0.89 -1.00 11.53
C PHE A 107 2.26 -0.73 10.91
N ASN A 108 3.26 -1.49 11.34
CA ASN A 108 4.56 -1.49 10.70
C ASN A 108 4.56 -2.48 9.54
N PHE A 109 5.27 -2.15 8.48
CA PHE A 109 5.49 -3.07 7.36
C PHE A 109 6.98 -3.24 7.08
N HIS A 110 7.34 -4.43 6.62
CA HIS A 110 8.63 -4.73 5.99
C HIS A 110 8.35 -5.62 4.78
N THR A 111 8.73 -5.16 3.60
CA THR A 111 8.56 -5.89 2.36
C THR A 111 9.93 -6.24 1.81
N LEU A 112 10.18 -7.54 1.64
CA LEU A 112 11.33 -8.05 0.91
C LEU A 112 10.94 -8.23 -0.55
N SER A 113 11.73 -7.68 -1.48
CA SER A 113 11.52 -7.80 -2.93
C SER A 113 12.78 -8.37 -3.57
N HIS A 114 12.67 -9.48 -4.28
CA HIS A 114 13.82 -10.13 -4.90
C HIS A 114 13.64 -10.27 -6.42
N ARG A 115 14.59 -9.72 -7.18
CA ARG A 115 14.62 -9.74 -8.64
C ARG A 115 16.06 -9.71 -9.15
N TYR A 116 16.36 -10.39 -10.26
CA TYR A 116 17.70 -10.41 -10.89
C TYR A 116 18.89 -10.66 -9.94
N ARG A 117 18.72 -11.51 -8.91
CA ARG A 117 19.72 -11.82 -7.88
C ARG A 117 19.98 -10.71 -6.87
N GLU A 118 19.21 -9.63 -6.92
CA GLU A 118 19.24 -8.55 -5.94
C GLU A 118 18.01 -8.65 -5.05
N THR A 119 18.20 -8.36 -3.76
CA THR A 119 17.12 -8.20 -2.80
C THR A 119 17.07 -6.74 -2.39
N SER A 120 15.90 -6.15 -2.49
CA SER A 120 15.58 -4.83 -1.96
C SER A 120 14.62 -4.98 -0.80
N GLU A 121 14.70 -4.02 0.11
CA GLU A 121 13.86 -3.96 1.30
C GLU A 121 13.12 -2.64 1.32
N PHE A 122 11.87 -2.65 1.75
CA PHE A 122 11.05 -1.45 1.94
C PHE A 122 10.39 -1.56 3.30
N PHE A 123 10.52 -0.56 4.16
CA PHE A 123 9.94 -0.64 5.50
C PHE A 123 9.48 0.72 6.01
N GLY A 124 8.55 0.68 6.95
CA GLY A 124 8.03 1.88 7.60
C GLY A 124 6.70 1.64 8.26
N THR A 125 5.82 2.63 8.22
CA THR A 125 4.50 2.60 8.88
C THR A 125 3.39 2.86 7.87
N GLN A 126 2.30 2.12 7.98
CA GLN A 126 1.07 2.39 7.23
C GLN A 126 -0.06 2.80 8.15
N TYR A 127 -0.90 3.71 7.66
CA TYR A 127 -2.11 4.18 8.31
C TYR A 127 -3.29 3.92 7.39
N TYR A 128 -4.27 3.17 7.88
CA TYR A 128 -5.47 2.84 7.12
C TYR A 128 -6.70 3.46 7.78
N THR A 129 -7.61 3.98 6.97
CA THR A 129 -9.01 4.17 7.33
C THR A 129 -9.84 3.17 6.53
N ILE A 130 -10.53 2.27 7.22
CA ILE A 130 -11.33 1.19 6.62
C ILE A 130 -12.81 1.51 6.83
N ASP A 131 -13.58 1.51 5.73
CA ASP A 131 -15.04 1.53 5.75
C ASP A 131 -15.57 0.12 6.08
N ILE A 132 -16.47 0.04 7.06
CA ILE A 132 -17.09 -1.20 7.55
C ILE A 132 -18.62 -1.22 7.39
N THR A 133 -19.17 -0.33 6.56
CA THR A 133 -20.63 -0.23 6.33
C THR A 133 -21.17 -1.24 5.33
N GLY A 134 -20.34 -1.73 4.42
CA GLY A 134 -20.71 -2.72 3.40
C GLY A 134 -20.58 -4.17 3.86
N GLU A 135 -20.89 -5.11 2.95
CA GLU A 135 -20.72 -6.55 3.20
C GLU A 135 -19.25 -6.95 3.40
N GLN A 136 -18.34 -6.22 2.76
CA GLN A 136 -16.89 -6.41 2.91
C GLN A 136 -16.24 -5.08 3.32
N PRO A 137 -15.21 -5.13 4.18
CA PRO A 137 -14.43 -3.95 4.53
C PRO A 137 -13.66 -3.43 3.31
N LEU A 138 -13.60 -2.11 3.17
CA LEU A 138 -12.89 -1.44 2.08
C LEU A 138 -11.96 -0.35 2.61
N ILE A 139 -10.74 -0.28 2.08
CA ILE A 139 -9.79 0.79 2.41
C ILE A 139 -10.28 2.09 1.78
N LYS A 140 -10.52 3.11 2.61
CA LYS A 140 -10.91 4.46 2.20
C LYS A 140 -9.74 5.44 2.21
N GLU A 141 -8.74 5.19 3.06
CA GLU A 141 -7.49 5.95 3.06
C GLU A 141 -6.34 4.99 3.35
N LYS A 142 -5.27 5.05 2.55
CA LYS A 142 -3.98 4.38 2.80
C LYS A 142 -2.89 5.43 2.74
N ARG A 143 -2.26 5.69 3.88
CA ARG A 143 -1.07 6.55 3.98
C ARG A 143 0.15 5.72 4.36
N ILE A 144 1.22 5.83 3.58
CA ILE A 144 2.43 5.02 3.74
C ILE A 144 3.59 5.95 4.06
N ILE A 145 4.22 5.76 5.21
CA ILE A 145 5.48 6.40 5.55
C ILE A 145 6.58 5.38 5.27
N LEU A 146 7.41 5.66 4.26
CA LEU A 146 8.56 4.85 3.91
C LEU A 146 9.80 5.40 4.63
N ASN A 147 10.50 4.57 5.40
CA ASN A 147 11.64 5.02 6.20
C ASN A 147 12.97 4.98 5.44
N ASN A 148 13.07 4.14 4.40
CA ASN A 148 14.25 4.02 3.56
C ASN A 148 13.96 4.53 2.15
N ASP A 149 13.62 5.82 2.08
CA ASP A 149 13.13 6.55 0.91
C ASP A 149 14.22 6.92 -0.11
N TYR A 150 15.49 6.68 0.19
CA TYR A 150 16.56 6.65 -0.80
C TYR A 150 16.49 5.37 -1.64
N ILE A 151 15.66 5.40 -2.69
CA ILE A 151 15.36 4.22 -3.50
C ILE A 151 16.21 4.21 -4.77
N ASN A 152 17.19 3.31 -4.81
CA ASN A 152 18.05 3.08 -5.98
C ASN A 152 17.41 2.18 -7.05
N GLN A 153 16.16 1.74 -6.84
CA GLN A 153 15.38 0.88 -7.73
C GLN A 153 13.94 1.41 -7.89
N VAL A 154 13.15 0.78 -8.76
CA VAL A 154 11.76 1.18 -9.00
C VAL A 154 10.88 0.79 -7.80
N LEU A 155 10.32 1.78 -7.10
CA LEU A 155 9.23 1.61 -6.13
C LEU A 155 7.88 1.55 -6.85
N ASP A 156 6.97 0.73 -6.34
CA ASP A 156 5.63 0.54 -6.91
C ASP A 156 4.66 0.05 -5.83
N VAL A 157 3.36 0.04 -6.12
CA VAL A 157 2.28 -0.33 -5.18
C VAL A 157 2.39 -1.75 -4.63
N TYR A 158 3.11 -2.65 -5.31
CA TYR A 158 3.34 -4.02 -4.82
C TYR A 158 4.54 -4.17 -3.89
N HIS A 159 5.21 -3.07 -3.56
CA HIS A 159 6.25 -3.04 -2.53
C HIS A 159 5.71 -2.55 -1.18
N VAL A 160 4.51 -1.96 -1.15
CA VAL A 160 3.95 -1.19 -0.02
C VAL A 160 2.47 -1.50 0.24
#